data_AF-A0A964W3Q1-F1
#
_entry.id   AF-A0A964W3Q1-F1
#
_cell.length_a   1.000
_cell.length_b   1.000
_cell.length_c   1.000
_cell.angle_alpha   90.00
_cell.angle_beta   90.00
_cell.angle_gamma   90.00
#
_symmetry.space_group_name_H-M   'P 1'
#
loop_
_entity.id
_entity.type
_entity.pdbx_description
1 polymer ?
#
loop_
_entity_poly.entity_id
_entity_poly.type
_entity_poly.pdbx_seq_one_letter_code
_entity_poly.pdbx_strand_id
1 'polypeptide(L)'
;MIRQPNFVTQEVVDKAFEYGLAVQMMHIGSYDNEPQSFELMKEFIEDNNLEIATLIHREIYISDARKCEVSKLKTFLRYRVVIKIIFNCIKKATYNVALL
;
A
#
# COMPACT_ATOMS: atom_id res chain seq x y z
N MET A 1 -2.61 -24.89 20.67
CA MET A 1 -1.17 -24.56 20.65
C MET A 1 -0.39 -25.80 20.28
N ILE A 2 0.08 -25.90 19.03
CA ILE A 2 1.01 -26.95 18.62
C ILE A 2 2.38 -26.27 18.52
N ARG A 3 3.31 -26.61 19.41
CA ARG A 3 4.72 -26.21 19.31
C ARG A 3 5.40 -27.23 18.40
N GLN A 4 5.80 -26.82 17.20
CA GLN A 4 6.76 -27.60 16.41
C GLN A 4 8.17 -27.25 16.90
N PRO A 5 9.02 -28.24 17.26
CA PRO A 5 10.36 -27.97 17.73
C PRO A 5 11.31 -27.80 16.54
N ASN A 6 12.18 -26.80 16.66
CA ASN A 6 13.43 -26.63 15.91
C ASN A 6 13.31 -26.25 14.42
N PHE A 7 12.66 -25.12 14.14
CA PHE A 7 13.00 -24.35 12.93
C PHE A 7 13.95 -23.22 13.33
N VAL A 8 15.07 -23.10 12.63
CA VAL A 8 16.00 -21.97 12.77
C VAL A 8 15.23 -20.71 12.40
N THR A 9 14.76 -19.97 13.39
CA THR A 9 14.17 -18.66 13.13
C THR A 9 15.29 -17.64 13.15
N GLN A 10 15.52 -16.98 12.02
CA GLN A 10 15.98 -15.59 12.05
C GLN A 10 15.26 -14.86 13.19
N GLU A 11 16.03 -14.12 13.99
CA GLU A 11 15.60 -13.53 15.26
C GLU A 11 14.13 -13.10 15.22
N VAL A 12 13.29 -13.80 15.99
CA VAL A 12 11.90 -13.41 16.15
C VAL A 12 11.90 -12.20 17.07
N VAL A 13 11.73 -11.02 16.48
CA VAL A 13 11.68 -9.76 17.22
C VAL A 13 10.23 -9.30 17.34
N ASP A 14 9.80 -9.05 18.56
CA ASP A 14 8.53 -8.40 18.83
C ASP A 14 8.60 -6.94 18.37
N LYS A 15 7.91 -6.61 17.28
CA LYS A 15 7.87 -5.25 16.73
C LYS A 15 6.47 -4.65 16.91
N ALA A 16 6.40 -3.48 17.54
CA ALA A 16 5.17 -2.71 17.63
C ALA A 16 4.75 -2.19 16.25
N PHE A 17 3.45 -2.23 15.95
CA PHE A 17 2.90 -1.73 14.70
C PHE A 17 2.20 -0.39 14.91
N GLU A 18 2.59 0.60 14.11
CA GLU A 18 1.86 1.86 14.05
C GLU A 18 0.56 1.69 13.25
N TYR A 19 -0.55 2.01 13.91
CA TYR A 19 -1.85 2.15 13.25
C TYR A 19 -1.90 3.51 12.54
N GLY A 20 -2.56 3.56 11.38
CA GLY A 20 -2.67 4.77 10.60
C GLY A 20 -3.54 4.59 9.36
N LEU A 21 -3.77 5.69 8.65
CA LEU A 21 -4.51 5.70 7.38
C LEU A 21 -3.79 4.81 6.37
N ALA A 22 -4.57 4.02 5.63
CA ALA A 22 -4.05 3.06 4.68
C ALA A 22 -5.00 2.90 3.51
N VAL A 23 -4.42 2.63 2.34
CA VAL A 23 -5.14 2.12 1.18
C VAL A 23 -4.83 0.63 1.09
N GLN A 24 -5.87 -0.18 0.93
CA GLN A 24 -5.76 -1.64 0.86
C GLN A 24 -6.61 -2.20 -0.25
N MET A 25 -6.10 -3.24 -0.91
CA MET A 25 -6.78 -3.93 -2.01
C MET A 25 -6.63 -5.44 -1.82
N MET A 26 -7.66 -6.19 -2.20
CA MET A 26 -7.56 -7.64 -2.36
C MET A 26 -7.11 -7.94 -3.79
N HIS A 27 -5.91 -8.49 -3.94
CA HIS A 27 -5.47 -9.10 -5.18
C HIS A 27 -6.04 -10.51 -5.28
N ILE A 28 -6.60 -10.85 -6.44
CA ILE A 28 -7.10 -12.19 -6.75
C ILE A 28 -6.36 -12.69 -8.00
N GLY A 29 -5.57 -13.75 -7.86
CA GLY A 29 -4.75 -14.26 -8.96
C GLY A 29 -3.31 -14.56 -8.56
N SER A 30 -2.44 -14.75 -9.57
CA SER A 30 -1.01 -15.02 -9.36
C SER A 30 -0.31 -13.84 -8.68
N TYR A 31 0.59 -14.13 -7.75
CA TYR A 31 1.43 -13.13 -7.10
C TYR A 31 2.26 -12.30 -8.09
N ASP A 32 2.65 -12.89 -9.23
CA ASP A 32 3.37 -12.19 -10.30
C ASP A 32 2.55 -11.03 -10.92
N ASN A 33 1.23 -11.04 -10.76
CA ASN A 33 0.33 -10.01 -11.29
C ASN A 33 -0.02 -8.94 -10.24
N GLU A 34 0.44 -9.07 -8.99
CA GLU A 34 0.26 -8.05 -7.95
C GLU A 34 0.72 -6.65 -8.35
N PRO A 35 1.81 -6.45 -9.15
CA PRO A 35 2.19 -5.13 -9.64
C PRO A 35 1.06 -4.36 -10.34
N GLN A 36 0.15 -5.05 -11.03
CA GLN A 36 -1.01 -4.41 -11.66
C GLN A 36 -1.99 -3.86 -10.62
N SER A 37 -2.22 -4.60 -9.53
CA SER A 37 -3.03 -4.14 -8.41
C SER A 37 -2.37 -2.98 -7.67
N PHE A 38 -1.04 -2.99 -7.50
CA PHE A 38 -0.33 -1.86 -6.93
C PHE A 38 -0.44 -0.60 -7.77
N GLU A 39 -0.43 -0.71 -9.10
CA GLU A 39 -0.60 0.47 -9.97
C GLU A 39 -2.00 1.09 -9.81
N LEU A 40 -3.05 0.27 -9.81
CA LEU A 40 -4.41 0.74 -9.52
C LEU A 40 -4.53 1.40 -8.14
N MET A 41 -3.83 0.86 -7.14
CA MET A 41 -3.79 1.47 -5.80
C MET A 41 -3.10 2.83 -5.81
N LYS A 42 -2.02 3.02 -6.59
CA LYS A 42 -1.33 4.32 -6.70
C LYS A 42 -2.20 5.35 -7.41
N GLU A 43 -2.89 4.97 -8.47
CA GLU A 43 -3.85 5.83 -9.16
C GLU A 43 -4.93 6.31 -8.17
N PHE A 44 -5.53 5.37 -7.42
CA PHE A 44 -6.50 5.70 -6.38
C PHE A 44 -5.92 6.65 -5.32
N ILE A 45 -4.67 6.46 -4.90
CA ILE A 45 -4.02 7.32 -3.91
C ILE A 45 -3.89 8.76 -4.43
N GLU A 46 -3.42 8.93 -5.67
CA GLU A 46 -3.26 10.27 -6.26
C GLU A 46 -4.61 10.96 -6.47
N ASP A 47 -5.61 10.24 -7.01
CA ASP A 47 -6.96 10.77 -7.25
C ASP A 47 -7.67 11.23 -5.97
N ASN A 48 -7.32 10.65 -4.83
CA ASN A 48 -7.92 10.97 -3.53
C ASN A 48 -7.10 11.97 -2.71
N ASN A 49 -6.09 12.64 -3.30
CA ASN A 49 -5.20 13.56 -2.59
C ASN A 49 -4.55 12.89 -1.38
N LEU A 50 -4.09 11.65 -1.56
CA LEU A 50 -3.33 10.92 -0.57
C LEU A 50 -1.88 10.80 -1.05
N GLU A 51 -0.97 10.48 -0.13
CA GLU A 51 0.43 10.20 -0.44
C GLU A 51 0.88 8.95 0.30
N ILE A 52 1.70 8.12 -0.34
CA ILE A 52 2.29 6.93 0.28
C ILE A 52 3.27 7.37 1.38
N ALA A 53 2.93 7.05 2.63
CA ALA A 53 3.67 7.50 3.80
C ALA A 53 5.00 6.74 4.01
N THR A 54 5.14 5.56 3.43
CA THR A 54 6.36 4.74 3.46
C THR A 54 6.43 3.89 2.20
N LEU A 55 7.58 3.80 1.56
CA LEU A 55 7.78 2.93 0.38
C LEU A 55 7.67 1.42 0.69
N ILE A 56 7.53 1.06 1.97
CA ILE A 56 7.30 -0.30 2.42
C ILE A 56 5.80 -0.58 2.36
N HIS A 57 5.38 -1.37 1.38
CA HIS A 57 4.07 -1.99 1.37
C HIS A 57 4.05 -3.27 2.20
N ARG A 58 2.84 -3.73 2.54
CA ARG A 58 2.64 -5.03 3.18
C ARG A 58 1.76 -5.91 2.32
N GLU A 59 2.11 -7.18 2.31
CA GLU A 59 1.38 -8.25 1.64
C GLU A 59 0.96 -9.25 2.71
N ILE A 60 -0.32 -9.63 2.72
CA ILE A 60 -0.85 -10.64 3.62
C ILE A 60 -1.47 -11.73 2.75
N TYR A 61 -0.75 -12.84 2.62
CA TYR A 61 -1.19 -14.01 1.88
C TYR A 61 -2.26 -14.75 2.67
N ILE A 62 -3.50 -14.71 2.17
CA ILE A 62 -4.66 -15.35 2.83
C ILE A 62 -4.80 -16.80 2.38
N SER A 63 -4.51 -17.07 1.10
CA SER A 63 -4.59 -18.40 0.51
C SER A 63 -3.24 -19.14 0.60
N ASP A 64 -3.29 -20.46 0.84
CA ASP A 64 -2.10 -21.32 0.72
C ASP A 64 -1.88 -21.65 -0.76
N ALA A 65 -0.81 -21.13 -1.36
CA ALA A 65 -0.47 -21.33 -2.78
C ALA A 65 -0.34 -22.81 -3.18
N ARG A 66 -0.09 -23.71 -2.22
CA ARG A 66 0.06 -25.14 -2.49
C ARG A 66 -1.27 -25.89 -2.57
N LYS A 67 -2.36 -25.26 -2.14
CA LYS A 67 -3.69 -25.88 -2.00
C LYS A 67 -4.77 -25.20 -2.82
N CYS A 68 -4.49 -24.04 -3.38
CA CYS A 68 -5.46 -23.24 -4.11
C CYS A 68 -4.98 -23.05 -5.56
N GLU A 69 -5.92 -23.16 -6.49
CA GLU A 69 -5.71 -22.75 -7.88
C GLU A 69 -5.26 -21.29 -7.95
N VAL A 70 -4.33 -20.99 -8.87
CA VAL A 70 -3.72 -19.65 -9.02
C VAL A 70 -4.77 -18.55 -9.19
N SER A 71 -5.84 -18.83 -9.94
CA SER A 71 -6.95 -17.89 -10.18
C SER A 71 -7.79 -17.56 -8.94
N LYS A 72 -7.62 -18.32 -7.85
CA LYS A 72 -8.36 -18.16 -6.59
C LYS A 72 -7.47 -17.74 -5.42
N LEU A 73 -6.17 -17.55 -5.65
CA LEU A 73 -5.25 -17.04 -4.63
C LEU A 73 -5.67 -15.62 -4.25
N LYS A 74 -5.58 -15.33 -2.96
CA LYS A 74 -5.97 -14.04 -2.38
C LYS A 74 -4.81 -13.48 -1.57
N THR A 75 -4.39 -12.28 -1.94
CA THR A 75 -3.40 -11.49 -1.21
C THR A 75 -4.00 -10.14 -0.84
N PHE A 76 -3.92 -9.77 0.43
CA PHE A 76 -4.21 -8.40 0.85
C PHE A 76 -2.97 -7.54 0.67
N LEU A 77 -3.06 -6.55 -0.22
CA LEU A 77 -2.02 -5.56 -0.47
C LEU A 77 -2.36 -4.28 0.31
N ARG A 78 -1.35 -3.64 0.93
CA ARG A 78 -1.56 -2.46 1.76
C ARG A 78 -0.43 -1.45 1.65
N TYR A 79 -0.81 -0.20 1.38
CA TYR A 79 0.04 0.97 1.57
C TYR A 79 -0.40 1.75 2.81
N ARG A 80 0.57 2.23 3.59
CA ARG A 80 0.33 3.29 4.57
C ARG A 80 0.29 4.62 3.83
N VAL A 81 -0.70 5.45 4.11
CA VAL A 81 -0.86 6.74 3.43
C VAL A 81 -1.09 7.88 4.41
N VAL A 82 -0.87 9.10 3.96
CA VAL A 82 -1.20 10.35 4.65
C VAL A 82 -1.97 11.27 3.70
N ILE A 83 -2.66 12.27 4.25
CA ILE A 83 -3.38 13.27 3.45
C ILE A 83 -2.35 14.18 2.78
N LYS A 84 -2.43 14.30 1.47
CA LYS A 84 -1.64 15.25 0.68
C LYS A 84 -2.22 16.64 0.88
N ILE A 85 -1.47 17.51 1.56
CA ILE A 85 -1.89 18.91 1.75
C ILE A 85 -1.56 19.67 0.46
N ILE A 86 -2.59 19.99 -0.32
CA ILE A 86 -2.45 20.88 -1.47
C ILE A 86 -2.44 22.32 -0.96
N PHE A 87 -1.25 22.90 -0.80
CA PHE A 87 -1.12 24.35 -0.71
C PHE A 87 -1.45 24.96 -2.07
N ASN A 88 -2.71 25.29 -2.31
CA ASN A 88 -3.11 26.14 -3.42
C ASN A 88 -2.60 27.57 -3.14
N CYS A 89 -1.33 27.83 -3.47
CA CYS A 89 -0.71 29.11 -3.27
C CYS A 89 -1.30 30.13 -4.25
N ILE A 90 -1.91 31.18 -3.68
CA ILE A 90 -2.47 32.37 -4.32
C ILE A 90 -1.35 33.14 -5.06
N LYS A 91 -0.91 32.66 -6.23
CA LYS A 91 0.19 33.26 -7.01
C LYS A 91 -0.12 33.45 -8.51
N LYS A 92 -1.36 33.30 -8.96
CA LYS A 92 -1.75 33.54 -10.36
C LYS A 92 -2.52 34.84 -10.64
N ALA A 93 -2.75 35.69 -9.64
CA ALA A 93 -3.54 36.92 -9.85
C ALA A 93 -2.74 38.24 -9.83
N THR A 94 -1.44 38.25 -9.51
CA THR A 94 -0.65 39.49 -9.36
C THR A 94 0.27 39.85 -10.54
N TYR A 95 0.27 39.10 -11.64
CA TYR A 95 1.07 39.41 -12.84
C TYR A 95 0.26 40.04 -13.98
N ASN A 96 -0.83 40.76 -13.68
CA ASN A 96 -1.62 41.48 -14.70
C ASN A 96 -1.81 42.98 -14.42
N VAL A 97 -0.98 43.58 -13.55
CA VAL A 97 -1.03 45.03 -13.27
C VAL A 97 0.33 45.72 -13.46
N ALA A 98 1.21 45.14 -14.27
CA ALA A 98 2.53 45.72 -14.56
C ALA A 98 2.90 45.60 -16.03
N LEU A 99 2.01 46.01 -16.94
CA LEU A 99 2.31 46.45 -18.32
C LEU A 99 0.99 46.84 -19.01
N LEU A 100 0.57 48.08 -18.78
CA LEU A 100 -0.07 49.04 -19.70
C LEU A 100 -0.54 50.26 -18.91
#